data_AF-A0A839Z907-F1
#
_entry.id   AF-A0A839Z907-F1
#
_cell.length_a   1.000
_cell.length_b   1.000
_cell.length_c   1.000
_cell.angle_alpha   90.00
_cell.angle_beta   90.00
_cell.angle_gamma   90.00
#
_symmetry.space_group_name_H-M   'P 1'
#
loop_
_entity.id
_entity.type
_entity.pdbx_description
1 polymer ?
#
loop_
_entity_poly.entity_id
_entity_poly.type
_entity_poly.pdbx_seq_one_letter_code
_entity_poly.pdbx_strand_id
1 'polypeptide(L)'
;METKQVKYTERFFQDLADDSYRSAFKILGIVFDITRPESVIDFGCGTGSWLKAAHELGASRVAGVDGPWVTKGQLVDGSIALITSDMSLASTPAVSAGAFDLAISLECGEHLPASRADWLVDNMCDASSKVLFGSAIPGQGGTDHINEQWPSYWAEKFRARGYLPLDLVRPNVCFDQSIPTWYRNNPLMYIHEDEHAQVRNTALSSKTHSLTITDFVIPQLFDDPGLRQSMRIASHIPGKLARSLLWRWKIRRWSM
;
A
#
# COMPACT_ATOMS: atom_id res chain seq x y z
N MET A 1 -5.75 -29.51 -19.64
CA MET A 1 -5.49 -28.32 -18.82
C MET A 1 -6.25 -27.17 -19.45
N GLU A 2 -7.41 -26.85 -18.89
CA GLU A 2 -8.26 -25.77 -19.38
C GLU A 2 -7.63 -24.43 -19.01
N THR A 3 -7.20 -23.69 -20.01
CA THR A 3 -6.82 -22.28 -19.88
C THR A 3 -8.05 -21.50 -19.46
N LYS A 4 -8.07 -20.97 -18.23
CA LYS A 4 -9.06 -19.99 -17.75
C LYS A 4 -9.01 -18.78 -18.69
N GLN A 5 -9.92 -18.74 -19.64
CA GLN A 5 -10.10 -17.60 -20.54
C GLN A 5 -10.74 -16.49 -19.72
N VAL A 6 -9.95 -15.50 -19.30
CA VAL A 6 -10.46 -14.30 -18.64
C VAL A 6 -11.42 -13.62 -19.61
N LYS A 7 -12.73 -13.64 -19.31
CA LYS A 7 -13.74 -12.96 -20.13
C LYS A 7 -13.61 -11.45 -19.92
N TYR A 8 -12.99 -10.78 -20.88
CA TYR A 8 -12.94 -9.32 -20.95
C TYR A 8 -14.37 -8.76 -21.11
N THR A 9 -14.84 -8.00 -20.13
CA THR A 9 -16.15 -7.33 -20.16
C THR A 9 -15.96 -5.82 -20.37
N GLU A 10 -16.99 -5.12 -20.85
CA GLU A 10 -16.97 -3.66 -20.98
C GLU A 10 -16.70 -2.97 -19.62
N ARG A 11 -17.20 -3.56 -18.54
CA ARG A 11 -16.92 -3.14 -17.16
C ARG A 11 -15.44 -3.27 -16.80
N PHE A 12 -14.78 -4.37 -17.19
CA PHE A 12 -13.32 -4.52 -17.02
C PHE A 12 -12.54 -3.41 -17.72
N PHE A 13 -12.96 -2.97 -18.92
CA PHE A 13 -12.32 -1.83 -19.59
C PHE A 13 -12.61 -0.46 -18.96
N GLN A 14 -13.76 -0.29 -18.31
CA GLN A 14 -14.08 0.92 -17.52
C GLN A 14 -13.30 0.94 -16.20
N ASP A 15 -13.12 -0.23 -15.56
CA ASP A 15 -12.31 -0.38 -14.36
C ASP A 15 -10.82 -0.09 -14.64
N LEU A 16 -10.34 -0.30 -15.88
CA LEU A 16 -9.01 0.14 -16.32
C LEU A 16 -8.82 1.66 -16.36
N ALA A 17 -9.88 2.46 -16.24
CA ALA A 17 -9.77 3.91 -16.04
C ALA A 17 -9.58 4.29 -14.56
N ASP A 18 -9.84 3.37 -13.62
CA ASP A 18 -9.57 3.55 -12.20
C ASP A 18 -8.12 3.16 -11.88
N ASP A 19 -7.30 4.16 -11.57
CA ASP A 19 -5.90 3.96 -11.18
C ASP A 19 -5.76 3.13 -9.91
N SER A 20 -6.75 3.13 -9.00
CA SER A 20 -6.74 2.31 -7.79
C SER A 20 -6.91 0.83 -8.12
N TYR A 21 -7.90 0.47 -8.92
CA TYR A 21 -8.10 -0.92 -9.35
C TYR A 21 -6.90 -1.45 -10.14
N ARG A 22 -6.36 -0.68 -11.08
CA ARG A 22 -5.16 -1.09 -11.85
C ARG A 22 -3.94 -1.33 -10.98
N SER A 23 -3.72 -0.45 -10.00
CA SER A 23 -2.63 -0.58 -9.04
C SER A 23 -2.85 -1.80 -8.15
N ALA A 24 -4.07 -2.00 -7.65
CA ALA A 24 -4.46 -3.14 -6.84
C ALA A 24 -4.23 -4.45 -7.57
N PHE A 25 -4.67 -4.58 -8.83
CA PHE A 25 -4.50 -5.81 -9.60
C PHE A 25 -3.02 -6.19 -9.78
N LYS A 26 -2.15 -5.20 -10.06
CA LYS A 26 -0.71 -5.43 -10.20
C LYS A 26 -0.05 -5.78 -8.87
N ILE A 27 -0.32 -5.01 -7.82
CA ILE A 27 0.29 -5.19 -6.50
C ILE A 27 -0.18 -6.50 -5.86
N LEU A 28 -1.49 -6.76 -5.89
CA LEU A 28 -2.04 -8.01 -5.39
C LEU A 28 -1.60 -9.20 -6.22
N GLY A 29 -1.36 -9.07 -7.53
CA GLY A 29 -0.75 -10.14 -8.31
C GLY A 29 0.58 -10.63 -7.71
N ILE A 30 1.45 -9.71 -7.30
CA ILE A 30 2.72 -10.03 -6.62
C ILE A 30 2.46 -10.75 -5.29
N VAL A 31 1.50 -10.28 -4.50
CA VAL A 31 1.18 -10.87 -3.19
C VAL A 31 0.57 -12.26 -3.37
N PHE A 32 -0.41 -12.42 -4.26
CA PHE A 32 -1.13 -13.67 -4.54
C PHE A 32 -0.21 -14.75 -5.09
N ASP A 33 0.81 -14.39 -5.90
CA ASP A 33 1.82 -15.33 -6.38
C ASP A 33 2.55 -16.05 -5.23
N ILE A 34 2.74 -15.35 -4.11
CA ILE A 34 3.51 -15.84 -2.96
C ILE A 34 2.61 -16.42 -1.87
N THR A 35 1.52 -15.74 -1.52
CA THR A 35 0.69 -16.08 -0.35
C THR A 35 -0.59 -16.82 -0.70
N ARG A 36 -1.06 -16.74 -1.96
CA ARG A 36 -2.27 -17.39 -2.48
C ARG A 36 -3.48 -17.32 -1.53
N PRO A 37 -3.88 -16.12 -1.07
CA PRO A 37 -4.97 -15.99 -0.12
C PRO A 37 -6.30 -16.39 -0.77
N GLU A 38 -7.13 -17.14 -0.07
CA GLU A 38 -8.49 -17.48 -0.52
C GLU A 38 -9.53 -16.51 0.06
N SER A 39 -9.15 -15.77 1.09
CA SER A 39 -9.98 -14.78 1.76
C SER A 39 -9.21 -13.49 2.05
N VAL A 40 -9.81 -12.34 1.74
CA VAL A 40 -9.21 -11.01 1.92
C VAL A 40 -10.15 -10.07 2.65
N ILE A 41 -9.63 -9.34 3.64
CA ILE A 41 -10.31 -8.22 4.29
C ILE A 41 -9.54 -6.92 4.05
N ASP A 42 -10.24 -5.83 3.77
CA ASP A 42 -9.64 -4.51 3.49
C ASP A 42 -10.20 -3.44 4.45
N PHE A 43 -9.32 -2.81 5.22
CA PHE A 43 -9.64 -1.75 6.18
C PHE A 43 -9.44 -0.39 5.54
N GLY A 44 -10.55 0.35 5.39
CA GLY A 44 -10.61 1.57 4.58
C GLY A 44 -10.85 1.24 3.11
N CYS A 45 -11.76 0.29 2.84
CA CYS A 45 -11.92 -0.28 1.51
C CYS A 45 -12.49 0.69 0.46
N GLY A 46 -13.06 1.82 0.89
CA GLY A 46 -13.77 2.76 0.03
C GLY A 46 -14.84 2.04 -0.79
N THR A 47 -14.82 2.26 -2.10
CA THR A 47 -15.72 1.58 -3.05
C THR A 47 -15.33 0.13 -3.36
N GLY A 48 -14.20 -0.36 -2.82
CA GLY A 48 -13.81 -1.77 -2.90
C GLY A 48 -12.93 -2.14 -4.10
N SER A 49 -12.21 -1.20 -4.72
CA SER A 49 -11.35 -1.48 -5.88
C SER A 49 -10.28 -2.54 -5.60
N TRP A 50 -9.69 -2.54 -4.39
CA TRP A 50 -8.71 -3.56 -3.98
C TRP A 50 -9.35 -4.94 -3.78
N LEU A 51 -10.53 -4.99 -3.17
CA LEU A 51 -11.27 -6.24 -2.95
C LEU A 51 -11.78 -6.86 -4.26
N LYS A 52 -12.20 -6.02 -5.22
CA LYS A 52 -12.53 -6.48 -6.57
C LYS A 52 -11.34 -7.12 -7.26
N ALA A 53 -10.16 -6.48 -7.20
CA ALA A 53 -8.94 -7.07 -7.74
C ALA A 53 -8.59 -8.40 -7.04
N ALA A 54 -8.70 -8.48 -5.71
CA ALA A 54 -8.51 -9.71 -4.94
C ALA A 54 -9.47 -10.83 -5.39
N HIS A 55 -10.74 -10.52 -5.57
CA HIS A 55 -11.76 -11.47 -6.03
C HIS A 55 -11.43 -12.01 -7.44
N GLU A 56 -11.05 -11.14 -8.38
CA GLU A 56 -10.67 -11.53 -9.74
C GLU A 56 -9.35 -12.32 -9.80
N LEU A 57 -8.44 -12.09 -8.85
CA LEU A 57 -7.21 -12.87 -8.66
C LEU A 57 -7.47 -14.23 -7.98
N GLY A 58 -8.69 -14.48 -7.50
CA GLY A 58 -9.13 -15.81 -7.06
C GLY A 58 -9.55 -15.92 -5.59
N ALA A 59 -9.55 -14.82 -4.82
CA ALA A 59 -10.08 -14.86 -3.46
C ALA A 59 -11.60 -15.11 -3.51
N SER A 60 -12.04 -16.19 -2.88
CA SER A 60 -13.46 -16.60 -2.85
C SER A 60 -14.29 -15.84 -1.83
N ARG A 61 -13.63 -15.22 -0.85
CA ARG A 61 -14.26 -14.44 0.22
C ARG A 61 -13.60 -13.07 0.36
N VAL A 62 -14.37 -12.01 0.14
CA VAL A 62 -13.88 -10.63 0.25
C VAL A 62 -14.78 -9.80 1.17
N ALA A 63 -14.16 -9.10 2.12
CA ALA A 63 -14.86 -8.22 3.06
C ALA A 63 -14.19 -6.85 3.12
N GLY A 64 -14.99 -5.79 3.20
CA GLY A 64 -14.49 -4.41 3.31
C GLY A 64 -14.99 -3.75 4.57
N VAL A 65 -14.10 -3.06 5.28
CA VAL A 65 -14.44 -2.26 6.46
C VAL A 65 -14.33 -0.79 6.09
N ASP A 66 -15.42 -0.04 6.21
CA ASP A 66 -15.41 1.41 6.00
C ASP A 66 -16.53 2.09 6.79
N GLY A 67 -16.50 3.42 6.89
CA GLY A 67 -17.47 4.19 7.65
C GLY A 67 -18.87 4.21 7.01
N PRO A 68 -19.86 4.79 7.73
CA PRO A 68 -21.26 4.85 7.28
C PRO A 68 -21.49 5.67 5.99
N TRP A 69 -20.47 6.38 5.50
CA TRP A 69 -20.51 7.10 4.23
C TRP A 69 -20.37 6.18 3.01
N VAL A 70 -19.87 4.94 3.18
CA VAL A 70 -19.87 3.92 2.12
C VAL A 70 -21.11 3.06 2.26
N THR A 71 -21.84 2.90 1.15
CA THR A 71 -23.02 2.04 1.06
C THR A 71 -22.78 0.87 0.12
N LYS A 72 -23.53 -0.22 0.32
CA LYS A 72 -23.44 -1.42 -0.53
C LYS A 72 -23.65 -1.13 -2.02
N GLY A 73 -24.47 -0.12 -2.36
CA GLY A 73 -24.73 0.27 -3.75
C GLY A 73 -23.56 0.97 -4.45
N GLN A 74 -22.57 1.45 -3.69
CA GLN A 74 -21.35 2.08 -4.22
C GLN A 74 -20.22 1.08 -4.44
N LEU A 75 -20.37 -0.17 -3.97
CA LEU A 75 -19.33 -1.19 -4.12
C LEU A 75 -19.17 -1.58 -5.59
N VAL A 76 -17.93 -1.60 -6.06
CA VAL A 76 -17.59 -1.94 -7.45
C VAL A 76 -17.74 -3.42 -7.76
N ASP A 77 -17.90 -4.27 -6.74
CA ASP A 77 -18.13 -5.70 -6.88
C ASP A 77 -19.19 -6.18 -5.86
N GLY A 78 -20.20 -6.90 -6.35
CA GLY A 78 -21.31 -7.39 -5.54
C GLY A 78 -20.95 -8.54 -4.59
N SER A 79 -19.77 -9.15 -4.76
CA SER A 79 -19.22 -10.17 -3.85
C SER A 79 -18.73 -9.60 -2.53
N ILE A 80 -18.49 -8.28 -2.46
CA ILE A 80 -17.94 -7.62 -1.28
C ILE A 80 -18.95 -7.60 -0.14
N ALA A 81 -18.58 -8.23 0.98
CA ALA A 81 -19.28 -8.08 2.24
C ALA A 81 -18.83 -6.79 2.95
N LEU A 82 -19.65 -5.74 2.88
CA LEU A 82 -19.37 -4.49 3.58
C LEU A 82 -19.68 -4.59 5.08
N ILE A 83 -18.71 -4.18 5.88
CA ILE A 83 -18.79 -4.03 7.34
C ILE A 83 -18.71 -2.54 7.64
N THR A 84 -19.84 -1.95 8.04
CA THR A 84 -19.89 -0.52 8.36
C THR A 84 -19.29 -0.27 9.75
N SER A 85 -18.19 0.47 9.80
CA SER A 85 -17.46 0.81 11.02
C SER A 85 -16.68 2.11 10.82
N ASP A 86 -17.02 3.16 11.57
CA ASP A 86 -16.25 4.41 11.57
C ASP A 86 -14.97 4.24 12.41
N MET A 87 -13.86 3.94 11.74
CA MET A 87 -12.59 3.64 12.39
C MET A 87 -11.97 4.85 13.11
N SER A 88 -12.44 6.07 12.84
CA SER A 88 -11.92 7.31 13.42
C SER A 88 -12.38 7.53 14.86
N LEU A 89 -13.50 6.94 15.27
CA LEU A 89 -14.09 7.18 16.59
C LEU A 89 -13.42 6.33 17.67
N ALA A 90 -13.10 6.97 18.81
CA ALA A 90 -12.53 6.27 19.96
C ALA A 90 -13.45 5.17 20.53
N SER A 91 -14.77 5.31 20.36
CA SER A 91 -15.77 4.35 20.81
C SER A 91 -15.95 3.15 19.87
N THR A 92 -15.29 3.13 18.72
CA THR A 92 -15.49 2.07 17.72
C THR A 92 -14.93 0.74 18.23
N PRO A 93 -15.77 -0.30 18.32
CA PRO A 93 -15.36 -1.61 18.82
C PRO A 93 -14.42 -2.30 17.84
N ALA A 94 -13.77 -3.38 18.28
CA ALA A 94 -13.03 -4.23 17.35
C ALA A 94 -13.96 -4.83 16.29
N VAL A 95 -13.45 -4.95 15.07
CA VAL A 95 -14.11 -5.55 13.92
C VAL A 95 -14.16 -7.07 14.11
N SER A 96 -15.36 -7.60 14.26
CA SER A 96 -15.60 -9.04 14.34
C SER A 96 -15.99 -9.60 12.97
N ALA A 97 -15.00 -9.91 12.14
CA ALA A 97 -15.20 -10.45 10.79
C ALA A 97 -14.72 -11.90 10.63
N GLY A 98 -14.16 -12.51 11.68
CA GLY A 98 -13.46 -13.79 11.61
C GLY A 98 -12.08 -13.68 10.95
N ALA A 99 -11.36 -14.80 10.89
CA ALA A 99 -10.03 -14.85 10.28
C ALA A 99 -10.09 -14.77 8.75
N PHE A 100 -9.05 -14.20 8.15
CA PHE A 100 -8.79 -14.07 6.72
C PHE A 100 -7.34 -14.45 6.41
N ASP A 101 -7.07 -14.85 5.17
CA ASP A 101 -5.72 -15.21 4.72
C ASP A 101 -4.83 -13.99 4.45
N LEU A 102 -5.45 -12.84 4.17
CA LEU A 102 -4.79 -11.55 3.98
C LEU A 102 -5.66 -10.41 4.51
N ALA A 103 -5.07 -9.53 5.32
CA ALA A 103 -5.62 -8.22 5.62
C ALA A 103 -4.92 -7.13 4.80
N ILE A 104 -5.66 -6.11 4.35
CA ILE A 104 -5.14 -4.98 3.58
C ILE A 104 -5.55 -3.69 4.29
N SER A 105 -4.68 -2.68 4.26
CA SER A 105 -5.07 -1.28 4.45
C SER A 105 -4.06 -0.39 3.73
N LEU A 106 -4.52 0.29 2.67
CA LEU A 106 -3.66 1.12 1.82
C LEU A 106 -4.27 2.50 1.66
N GLU A 107 -3.48 3.52 1.98
CA GLU A 107 -3.89 4.94 1.99
C GLU A 107 -5.12 5.19 2.88
N CYS A 108 -5.11 4.64 4.10
CA CYS A 108 -6.18 4.80 5.09
C CYS A 108 -5.67 5.34 6.45
N GLY A 109 -4.54 4.83 6.94
CA GLY A 109 -4.01 5.16 8.27
C GLY A 109 -3.73 6.65 8.50
N GLU A 110 -3.51 7.41 7.43
CA GLU A 110 -3.23 8.85 7.42
C GLU A 110 -4.47 9.71 7.68
N HIS A 111 -5.66 9.16 7.44
CA HIS A 111 -6.94 9.83 7.67
C HIS A 111 -7.47 9.59 9.09
N LEU A 112 -6.88 8.62 9.82
CA LEU A 112 -7.27 8.32 11.18
C LEU A 112 -6.48 9.18 12.17
N PRO A 113 -7.08 9.61 13.30
CA PRO A 113 -6.31 10.20 14.38
C PRO A 113 -5.18 9.26 14.84
N ALA A 114 -4.01 9.80 15.20
CA ALA A 114 -2.89 8.98 15.67
C ALA A 114 -3.24 8.06 16.86
N SER A 115 -4.22 8.46 17.69
CA SER A 115 -4.77 7.64 18.78
C SER A 115 -5.52 6.38 18.33
N ARG A 116 -5.84 6.27 17.04
CA ARG A 116 -6.51 5.11 16.42
C ARG A 116 -5.54 4.20 15.68
N ALA A 117 -4.26 4.55 15.59
CA ALA A 117 -3.25 3.74 14.90
C ALA A 117 -3.10 2.34 15.51
N ASP A 118 -3.06 2.22 16.84
CA ASP A 118 -2.98 0.92 17.52
C ASP A 118 -4.24 0.10 17.29
N TRP A 119 -5.43 0.72 17.35
CA TRP A 119 -6.68 0.03 17.03
C TRP A 119 -6.66 -0.52 15.61
N LEU A 120 -6.22 0.24 14.60
CA LEU A 120 -6.16 -0.24 13.23
C LEU A 120 -5.22 -1.45 13.10
N VAL A 121 -4.02 -1.35 13.67
CA VAL A 121 -3.02 -2.44 13.66
C VAL A 121 -3.53 -3.68 14.38
N ASP A 122 -4.13 -3.52 15.56
CA ASP A 122 -4.71 -4.62 16.33
C ASP A 122 -5.77 -5.36 15.52
N ASN A 123 -6.68 -4.63 14.87
CA ASN A 123 -7.75 -5.24 14.07
C ASN A 123 -7.22 -5.97 12.83
N MET A 124 -6.20 -5.43 12.15
CA MET A 124 -5.57 -6.13 11.02
C MET A 124 -4.85 -7.40 11.47
N CYS A 125 -4.15 -7.35 12.60
CA CYS A 125 -3.44 -8.50 13.15
C CYS A 125 -4.42 -9.59 13.62
N ASP A 126 -5.52 -9.20 14.29
CA ASP A 126 -6.57 -10.12 14.71
C ASP A 126 -7.27 -10.77 13.51
N ALA A 127 -7.35 -10.06 12.38
CA ALA A 127 -7.98 -10.56 11.17
C ALA A 127 -7.08 -11.50 10.35
N SER A 128 -5.75 -11.31 10.34
CA SER A 128 -4.85 -12.13 9.53
C SER A 128 -3.41 -12.16 10.03
N SER A 129 -2.74 -13.29 9.83
CA SER A 129 -1.29 -13.43 10.01
C SER A 129 -0.46 -12.77 8.89
N LYS A 130 -1.10 -12.30 7.82
CA LYS A 130 -0.44 -11.62 6.69
C LYS A 130 -1.17 -10.31 6.42
N VAL A 131 -0.46 -9.21 6.48
CA VAL A 131 -1.02 -7.88 6.31
C VAL A 131 -0.27 -7.14 5.21
N LEU A 132 -0.98 -6.61 4.23
CA LEU A 132 -0.46 -5.62 3.28
C LEU A 132 -0.86 -4.23 3.75
N PHE A 133 0.10 -3.45 4.23
CA PHE A 133 -0.16 -2.15 4.82
C PHE A 133 0.66 -1.04 4.17
N GLY A 134 0.08 0.15 4.05
CA GLY A 134 0.71 1.33 3.49
C GLY A 134 -0.10 2.58 3.82
N SER A 135 0.58 3.64 4.22
CA SER A 135 -0.03 4.91 4.61
C SER A 135 0.93 6.04 4.26
N ALA A 136 0.38 7.24 4.03
CA ALA A 136 1.15 8.41 3.68
C ALA A 136 2.31 8.70 4.65
N ILE A 137 3.49 8.97 4.09
CA ILE A 137 4.66 9.44 4.83
C ILE A 137 4.57 10.96 5.08
N PRO A 138 5.31 11.50 6.08
CA PRO A 138 5.28 12.94 6.36
C PRO A 138 5.63 13.80 5.14
N GLY A 139 4.76 14.74 4.82
CA GLY A 139 4.89 15.65 3.69
C GLY A 139 4.44 15.07 2.34
N GLN A 140 3.89 13.86 2.30
CA GLN A 140 3.24 13.32 1.09
C GLN A 140 2.08 14.24 0.65
N GLY A 141 1.33 14.76 1.62
CA GLY A 141 0.15 15.58 1.40
C GLY A 141 -1.02 14.77 0.83
N GLY A 142 -2.19 15.42 0.81
CA GLY A 142 -3.45 14.83 0.37
C GLY A 142 -4.62 15.46 1.11
N THR A 143 -5.85 15.07 0.75
CA THR A 143 -7.05 15.59 1.39
C THR A 143 -7.20 14.95 2.77
N ASP A 144 -7.32 15.77 3.82
CA ASP A 144 -7.56 15.32 5.20
C ASP A 144 -6.53 14.31 5.72
N HIS A 145 -5.25 14.49 5.35
CA HIS A 145 -4.14 13.77 5.95
C HIS A 145 -3.82 14.39 7.32
N ILE A 146 -4.19 13.69 8.39
CA ILE A 146 -4.01 14.14 9.78
C ILE A 146 -2.99 13.31 10.56
N ASN A 147 -2.54 12.18 10.00
CA ASN A 147 -1.62 11.24 10.64
C ASN A 147 -0.63 10.64 9.62
N GLU A 148 0.07 11.51 8.88
CA GLU A 148 1.18 11.07 8.04
C GLU A 148 2.33 10.59 8.93
N GLN A 149 2.75 9.33 8.76
CA GLN A 149 3.71 8.69 9.65
C GLN A 149 4.73 7.86 8.88
N TRP A 150 5.94 7.80 9.42
CA TRP A 150 7.02 7.02 8.82
C TRP A 150 6.72 5.51 8.84
N PRO A 151 7.20 4.73 7.86
CA PRO A 151 7.03 3.27 7.89
C PRO A 151 7.55 2.62 9.18
N SER A 152 8.57 3.18 9.82
CA SER A 152 9.09 2.70 11.11
C SER A 152 8.07 2.84 12.25
N TYR A 153 7.26 3.90 12.27
CA TYR A 153 6.20 4.10 13.26
C TYR A 153 5.16 2.97 13.19
N TRP A 154 4.73 2.64 11.97
CA TRP A 154 3.79 1.53 11.75
C TRP A 154 4.45 0.18 12.05
N ALA A 155 5.70 -0.01 11.63
CA ALA A 155 6.44 -1.25 11.88
C ALA A 155 6.62 -1.54 13.36
N GLU A 156 6.85 -0.53 14.22
CA GLU A 156 6.93 -0.71 15.67
C GLU A 156 5.63 -1.27 16.26
N LYS A 157 4.47 -0.79 15.77
CA LYS A 157 3.15 -1.28 16.21
C LYS A 157 2.91 -2.72 15.79
N PHE A 158 3.19 -3.05 14.53
CA PHE A 158 3.12 -4.43 14.04
C PHE A 158 4.07 -5.36 14.82
N ARG A 159 5.29 -4.91 15.11
CA ARG A 159 6.25 -5.69 15.91
C ARG A 159 5.78 -5.95 17.32
N ALA A 160 5.08 -5.02 17.95
CA ALA A 160 4.46 -5.22 19.26
C ALA A 160 3.41 -6.35 19.26
N ARG A 161 2.88 -6.71 18.09
CA ARG A 161 1.93 -7.81 17.86
C ARG A 161 2.59 -9.08 17.29
N GLY A 162 3.92 -9.15 17.19
CA GLY A 162 4.64 -10.31 16.65
C GLY A 162 4.76 -10.35 15.13
N TYR A 163 4.55 -9.22 14.45
CA TYR A 163 4.65 -9.14 12.98
C TYR A 163 5.97 -8.52 12.54
N LEU A 164 6.58 -9.13 11.53
CA LEU A 164 7.85 -8.70 10.96
C LEU A 164 7.62 -8.15 9.53
N PRO A 165 8.27 -7.02 9.18
CA PRO A 165 8.14 -6.46 7.84
C PRO A 165 8.81 -7.36 6.79
N LEU A 166 8.25 -7.36 5.59
CA LEU A 166 8.78 -7.97 4.37
C LEU A 166 8.50 -7.03 3.20
N ASP A 167 9.55 -6.47 2.62
CA ASP A 167 9.44 -5.57 1.46
C ASP A 167 9.30 -6.38 0.16
N LEU A 168 8.14 -6.99 -0.03
CA LEU A 168 7.81 -7.80 -1.20
C LEU A 168 7.30 -6.95 -2.37
N VAL A 169 6.62 -5.83 -2.11
CA VAL A 169 5.89 -5.09 -3.15
C VAL A 169 6.79 -4.06 -3.85
N ARG A 170 7.36 -3.12 -3.09
CA ARG A 170 8.04 -1.93 -3.63
C ARG A 170 9.20 -2.25 -4.59
N PRO A 171 10.03 -3.27 -4.34
CA PRO A 171 11.11 -3.63 -5.27
C PRO A 171 10.61 -3.99 -6.67
N ASN A 172 9.36 -4.45 -6.79
CA ASN A 172 8.75 -4.91 -8.03
C ASN A 172 7.95 -3.81 -8.75
N VAL A 173 7.56 -2.74 -8.06
CA VAL A 173 6.69 -1.68 -8.62
C VAL A 173 7.30 -0.29 -8.65
N CYS A 174 8.43 -0.04 -7.96
CA CYS A 174 9.00 1.30 -7.81
C CYS A 174 9.27 2.04 -9.14
N PHE A 175 9.61 1.33 -10.21
CA PHE A 175 9.86 1.89 -11.54
C PHE A 175 8.66 1.83 -12.50
N ASP A 176 7.53 1.22 -12.11
CA ASP A 176 6.34 1.14 -12.95
C ASP A 176 5.55 2.45 -12.91
N GLN A 177 5.80 3.33 -13.88
CA GLN A 177 5.15 4.64 -13.98
C GLN A 177 3.63 4.58 -14.20
N SER A 178 3.07 3.39 -14.50
CA SER A 178 1.64 3.22 -14.62
C SER A 178 0.92 3.06 -13.26
N ILE A 179 1.69 2.93 -12.18
CA ILE A 179 1.21 2.89 -10.79
C ILE A 179 1.47 4.27 -10.14
N PRO A 180 0.48 4.90 -9.51
CA PRO A 180 0.68 6.14 -8.76
C PRO A 180 1.79 6.04 -7.73
N THR A 181 2.47 7.15 -7.48
CA THR A 181 3.71 7.16 -6.67
C THR A 181 3.51 6.65 -5.24
N TRP A 182 2.39 6.95 -4.59
CA TRP A 182 2.10 6.48 -3.23
C TRP A 182 2.01 4.95 -3.15
N TYR A 183 1.31 4.30 -4.09
CA TYR A 183 1.25 2.84 -4.20
C TYR A 183 2.58 2.18 -4.59
N ARG A 184 3.58 2.96 -5.05
CA ARG A 184 4.95 2.47 -5.27
C ARG A 184 5.84 2.60 -4.05
N ASN A 185 5.51 3.52 -3.14
CA ASN A 185 6.38 3.94 -2.04
C ASN A 185 5.95 3.37 -0.68
N ASN A 186 4.65 3.31 -0.44
CA ASN A 186 4.07 3.07 0.89
C ASN A 186 3.85 1.58 1.23
N PRO A 187 3.45 0.69 0.30
CA PRO A 187 3.06 -0.67 0.67
C PRO A 187 4.21 -1.53 1.20
N LEU A 188 3.99 -2.18 2.34
CA LEU A 188 4.86 -3.19 2.94
C LEU A 188 4.01 -4.38 3.40
N MET A 189 4.55 -5.59 3.28
CA MET A 189 3.95 -6.74 3.94
C MET A 189 4.42 -6.78 5.40
N TYR A 190 3.51 -7.13 6.30
CA TYR A 190 3.80 -7.49 7.68
C TYR A 190 3.28 -8.91 7.90
N ILE A 191 4.16 -9.83 8.27
CA ILE A 191 3.84 -11.25 8.42
C ILE A 191 4.10 -11.64 9.86
N HIS A 192 3.17 -12.38 10.47
CA HIS A 192 3.37 -12.96 11.80
C HIS A 192 4.67 -13.79 11.82
N GLU A 193 5.43 -13.70 12.92
CA GLU A 193 6.77 -14.28 13.02
C GLU A 193 6.81 -15.78 12.72
N ASP A 194 5.75 -16.52 13.07
CA ASP A 194 5.60 -17.95 12.79
C ASP A 194 5.61 -18.29 11.30
N GLU A 195 5.14 -17.38 10.44
CA GLU A 195 5.02 -17.60 8.99
C GLU A 195 6.07 -16.82 8.17
N HIS A 196 6.73 -15.83 8.77
CA HIS A 196 7.60 -14.89 8.07
C HIS A 196 8.72 -15.60 7.29
N ALA A 197 9.42 -16.53 7.93
CA ALA A 197 10.52 -17.27 7.30
C ALA A 197 10.05 -18.08 6.09
N GLN A 198 8.88 -18.74 6.20
CA GLN A 198 8.31 -19.53 5.12
C GLN A 198 7.92 -18.63 3.93
N VAL A 199 7.17 -17.55 4.17
CA VAL A 199 6.75 -16.61 3.11
C VAL A 199 7.96 -15.98 2.41
N ARG A 200 8.96 -15.55 3.19
CA ARG A 200 10.21 -14.99 2.65
C ARG A 200 10.95 -16.01 1.79
N ASN A 201 11.07 -17.26 2.23
CA ASN A 201 11.75 -18.30 1.47
C ASN A 201 11.02 -18.66 0.18
N THR A 202 9.68 -18.67 0.19
CA THR A 202 8.87 -18.83 -1.02
C THR A 202 9.13 -17.71 -2.02
N ALA A 203 9.13 -16.45 -1.58
CA ALA A 203 9.44 -15.30 -2.43
C ALA A 203 10.85 -15.35 -3.02
N LEU A 204 11.86 -15.76 -2.24
CA LEU A 204 13.23 -15.94 -2.74
C LEU A 204 13.35 -17.10 -3.74
N SER A 205 12.62 -18.19 -3.50
CA SER A 205 12.72 -19.41 -4.31
C SER A 205 11.96 -19.30 -5.63
N SER A 206 10.90 -18.50 -5.70
CA SER A 206 10.13 -18.32 -6.93
C SER A 206 10.98 -17.69 -8.05
N LYS A 207 11.98 -16.87 -7.69
CA LYS A 207 12.77 -16.03 -8.61
C LYS A 207 11.91 -15.14 -9.53
N THR A 208 10.62 -14.99 -9.22
CA THR A 208 9.68 -14.15 -9.97
C THR A 208 9.72 -12.71 -9.48
N HIS A 209 10.03 -12.51 -8.20
CA HIS A 209 9.94 -11.22 -7.52
C HIS A 209 11.24 -10.88 -6.82
N SER A 210 11.60 -9.59 -6.82
CA SER A 210 12.77 -9.07 -6.12
C SER A 210 12.45 -8.77 -4.66
N LEU A 211 13.41 -9.03 -3.76
CA LEU A 211 13.42 -8.56 -2.37
C LEU A 211 14.57 -7.56 -2.14
N THR A 212 15.00 -6.85 -3.18
CA THR A 212 16.09 -5.87 -3.11
C THR A 212 15.69 -4.64 -2.32
N ILE A 213 16.68 -3.99 -1.72
CA ILE A 213 16.49 -2.68 -1.07
C ILE A 213 16.04 -1.67 -2.13
N THR A 214 14.88 -1.06 -1.92
CA THR A 214 14.46 0.18 -2.58
C THR A 214 15.15 1.37 -1.92
N ASP A 215 15.24 2.51 -2.60
CA ASP A 215 15.97 3.68 -2.10
C ASP A 215 15.65 3.99 -0.62
N PHE A 216 16.69 4.00 0.22
CA PHE A 216 16.54 4.16 1.66
C PHE A 216 16.52 5.64 2.02
N VAL A 217 15.38 6.11 2.54
CA VAL A 217 15.25 7.46 3.11
C VAL A 217 15.44 7.39 4.61
N ILE A 218 16.42 8.14 5.14
CA ILE A 218 16.57 8.36 6.59
C ILE A 218 15.59 9.46 7.00
N PRO A 219 14.58 9.19 7.85
CA PRO A 219 13.59 10.18 8.27
C PRO A 219 14.18 11.51 8.74
N GLN A 220 15.23 11.45 9.57
CA GLN A 220 15.89 12.63 10.12
C GLN A 220 16.56 13.49 9.05
N LEU A 221 17.07 12.87 7.98
CA LEU A 221 17.68 13.59 6.86
C LEU A 221 16.61 14.23 5.97
N PHE A 222 15.46 13.56 5.81
CA PHE A 222 14.33 14.09 5.05
C PHE A 222 13.67 15.29 5.74
N ASP A 223 13.60 15.25 7.07
CA ASP A 223 13.06 16.34 7.89
C ASP A 223 14.08 17.46 8.15
N ASP A 224 15.33 17.30 7.70
CA ASP A 224 16.37 18.32 7.86
C ASP A 224 15.93 19.66 7.22
N PRO A 225 15.87 20.75 8.02
CA PRO A 225 15.46 22.06 7.53
C PRO A 225 16.32 22.59 6.40
N GLY A 226 17.62 22.25 6.40
CA GLY A 226 18.58 22.64 5.37
C GLY A 226 18.31 21.96 4.03
N LEU A 227 17.93 20.67 4.02
CA LEU A 227 17.50 19.96 2.82
C LEU A 227 16.19 20.53 2.27
N ARG A 228 15.20 20.78 3.13
CA ARG A 228 13.90 21.37 2.74
C ARG A 228 14.07 22.80 2.21
N GLN A 229 14.91 23.62 2.84
CA GLN A 229 15.24 24.97 2.38
C GLN A 229 15.99 24.95 1.05
N SER A 230 16.93 24.02 0.88
CA SER A 230 17.65 23.84 -0.39
C SER A 230 16.73 23.42 -1.54
N MET A 231 15.78 22.50 -1.29
CA MET A 231 14.76 22.10 -2.28
C MET A 231 13.79 23.24 -2.61
N ARG A 232 13.36 24.04 -1.61
CA ARG A 232 12.56 25.25 -1.83
C ARG A 232 13.31 26.29 -2.64
N ILE A 233 14.59 26.52 -2.37
CA ILE A 233 15.41 27.44 -3.17
C ILE A 233 15.54 26.91 -4.60
N ALA A 234 15.80 25.61 -4.77
CA ALA A 234 15.92 24.97 -6.08
C ALA A 234 14.63 25.05 -6.92
N SER A 235 13.45 24.94 -6.31
CA SER A 235 12.16 25.07 -7.01
C SER A 235 11.86 26.51 -7.46
N HIS A 236 12.56 27.51 -6.92
CA HIS A 236 12.48 28.91 -7.31
C HIS A 236 13.61 29.34 -8.26
N ILE A 237 14.54 28.45 -8.61
CA ILE A 237 15.55 28.73 -9.63
C ILE A 237 14.85 28.72 -10.99
N PRO A 238 14.81 29.84 -11.74
CA PRO A 238 14.18 29.89 -13.05
C PRO A 238 14.78 28.82 -13.96
N GLY A 239 13.96 28.08 -14.70
CA GLY A 239 14.41 26.92 -15.50
C GLY A 239 15.57 27.17 -16.48
N LYS A 240 15.86 28.45 -16.81
CA LYS A 240 17.03 28.86 -17.60
C LYS A 240 18.36 28.75 -16.82
N LEU A 241 18.37 28.94 -15.50
CA LEU A 241 19.54 28.81 -14.62
C LEU A 241 19.87 27.34 -14.30
N ALA A 242 18.86 26.48 -14.13
CA ALA A 242 19.05 25.04 -13.99
C ALA A 242 19.73 24.42 -15.22
N ARG A 243 19.39 24.88 -16.43
CA ARG A 243 20.08 24.47 -17.68
C ARG A 243 21.54 24.91 -17.73
N SER A 244 21.89 26.08 -17.19
CA SER A 244 23.27 26.57 -17.11
C SER A 244 24.13 25.70 -16.16
N LEU A 245 23.59 25.29 -15.02
CA LEU A 245 24.26 24.40 -14.07
C LEU A 245 24.42 22.97 -14.61
N LEU A 246 23.40 22.42 -15.27
CA LEU A 246 23.46 21.13 -15.96
C LEU A 246 24.45 21.14 -17.14
N TRP A 247 24.55 22.26 -17.87
CA TRP A 247 25.51 22.43 -18.96
C TRP A 247 26.96 22.49 -18.44
N ARG A 248 27.22 23.18 -17.32
CA ARG A 248 28.54 23.21 -16.65
C ARG A 248 28.96 21.84 -16.10
N TRP A 249 28.01 21.02 -15.63
CA TRP A 249 28.28 19.63 -15.25
C TRP A 249 28.57 18.71 -16.45
N LYS A 250 27.90 18.92 -17.59
CA LYS A 250 28.20 18.20 -18.85
C LYS A 250 29.60 18.51 -19.40
N ILE A 251 30.07 19.75 -19.30
CA ILE A 251 31.41 20.15 -19.78
C ILE A 251 32.52 19.50 -18.94
N ARG A 252 32.34 19.36 -17.63
CA ARG A 252 33.32 18.69 -16.75
C ARG A 252 33.52 17.21 -17.05
N ARG A 253 32.57 16.55 -17.72
CA ARG A 253 32.67 15.15 -18.17
C ARG A 253 33.43 14.98 -19.50
N TRP A 254 33.79 16.07 -20.18
CA TRP A 254 34.53 16.07 -21.45
C TRP A 254 35.98 16.54 -21.28
N SER A 255 36.45 16.70 -20.04
CA SER A 255 37.81 17.15 -19.71
C SER A 255 38.57 16.17 -18.80
N MET A 256 38.14 14.89 -18.77
CA MET A 256 38.90 13.75 -18.27
C MET A 256 39.04 12.73 -19.39
#